data_AF-A0A350RKJ5-F1
#
_entry.id   AF-A0A350RKJ5-F1
#
_cell.length_a   1.000
_cell.length_b   1.000
_cell.length_c   1.000
_cell.angle_alpha   90.00
_cell.angle_beta   90.00
_cell.angle_gamma   90.00
#
_symmetry.space_group_name_H-M   'P 1'
#
loop_
_entity.id
_entity.type
_entity.pdbx_description
1 polymer ?
#
loop_
_entity_poly.entity_id
_entity_poly.type
_entity_poly.pdbx_seq_one_letter_code
_entity_poly.pdbx_strand_id
1 'polypeptide(L)'
;MALSEAAKLHRSFWGDETLFDLPWDSRRNDEQTAQTLALLEVLQPAFVERYRDGLTAEATEISERFVRNASNWFSKIPEPSTLVHGDFRLDNLMFAPTGSEVLPPLVVVDWQTVAHSHGAHDVSYFVGSAFEPDIRRQNEERLVLRYFEELTKEDPIPSVSWDELWLNYRRYSWSGFIMAILASMIVGRTDRGDEMFVAMANRHASQVVDLEATEFLERPE
;
A
#
# COMPACT_ATOMS: atom_id res chain seq x y z
N MET A 1 -4.14 9.73 15.54
CA MET A 1 -3.86 9.92 14.10
C MET A 1 -3.97 8.55 13.43
N ALA A 2 -4.44 8.45 12.18
CA ALA A 2 -4.65 7.16 11.50
C ALA A 2 -3.43 6.23 11.53
N LEU A 3 -2.25 6.73 11.13
CA LEU A 3 -1.02 5.94 11.15
C LEU A 3 -0.58 5.49 12.55
N SER A 4 -0.96 6.22 13.61
CA SER A 4 -0.70 5.77 14.99
C SER A 4 -1.55 4.57 15.37
N GLU A 5 -2.77 4.45 14.84
CA GLU A 5 -3.61 3.26 15.07
C GLU A 5 -3.12 2.08 14.23
N ALA A 6 -2.67 2.32 12.99
CA ALA A 6 -1.98 1.30 12.20
C ALA A 6 -0.73 0.77 12.90
N ALA A 7 0.08 1.65 13.50
CA ALA A 7 1.26 1.24 14.26
C ALA A 7 0.93 0.31 15.45
N LYS A 8 -0.18 0.56 16.15
CA LYS A 8 -0.64 -0.32 17.26
C LYS A 8 -1.06 -1.70 16.75
N LEU A 9 -1.82 -1.74 15.65
CA LEU A 9 -2.19 -2.99 14.99
C LEU A 9 -0.94 -3.77 14.61
N HIS A 10 -0.06 -3.16 13.83
CA HIS A 10 1.15 -3.80 13.33
C HIS A 10 2.07 -4.26 14.46
N ARG A 11 2.21 -3.49 15.53
CA ARG A 11 3.03 -3.89 16.69
C ARG A 11 2.51 -5.17 17.33
N SER A 12 1.19 -5.30 17.48
CA SER A 12 0.57 -6.43 18.18
C SER A 12 0.89 -7.77 17.53
N PHE A 13 1.28 -7.76 16.25
CA PHE A 13 1.54 -8.93 15.43
C PHE A 13 2.93 -8.91 14.77
N TRP A 14 3.83 -8.02 15.22
CA TRP A 14 5.11 -7.82 14.56
C TRP A 14 6.02 -9.04 14.72
N GLY A 15 6.35 -9.69 13.60
CA GLY A 15 7.14 -10.92 13.59
C GLY A 15 6.43 -12.09 14.29
N ASP A 16 5.11 -12.03 14.48
CA ASP A 16 4.35 -13.11 15.09
C ASP A 16 4.12 -14.23 14.06
N GLU A 17 4.96 -15.26 14.14
CA GLU A 17 4.86 -16.43 13.25
C GLU A 17 3.58 -17.25 13.48
N THR A 18 2.89 -17.10 14.62
CA THR A 18 1.64 -17.85 14.87
C THR A 18 0.51 -17.43 13.95
N LEU A 19 0.60 -16.23 13.35
CA LEU A 19 -0.34 -15.81 12.33
C LEU A 19 -0.31 -16.71 11.09
N PHE A 20 0.83 -17.38 10.80
CA PHE A 20 0.96 -18.30 9.68
C PHE A 20 0.13 -19.58 9.83
N ASP A 21 -0.37 -19.87 11.04
CA ASP A 21 -1.20 -21.03 11.33
C ASP A 21 -2.71 -20.76 11.10
N LEU A 22 -3.10 -19.53 10.77
CA LEU A 22 -4.49 -19.16 10.59
C LEU A 22 -5.04 -19.66 9.23
N PRO A 23 -6.09 -20.50 9.21
CA PRO A 23 -6.56 -21.17 7.99
C PRO A 23 -7.29 -20.24 7.00
N TRP A 24 -7.70 -19.06 7.46
CA TRP A 24 -8.39 -18.04 6.68
C TRP A 24 -7.45 -16.94 6.17
N ASP A 25 -6.19 -16.94 6.59
CA ASP A 25 -5.24 -15.92 6.20
C ASP A 25 -4.63 -16.23 4.83
N SER A 26 -4.86 -15.31 3.89
CA SER A 26 -4.42 -15.44 2.50
C SER A 26 -2.91 -15.24 2.42
N ARG A 27 -2.17 -16.31 2.67
CA ARG A 27 -0.75 -16.38 2.30
C ARG A 27 -0.63 -16.15 0.81
N ARG A 28 0.09 -15.09 0.43
CA ARG A 28 0.53 -14.90 -0.94
C ARG A 28 1.46 -16.06 -1.32
N ASN A 29 0.89 -17.10 -1.92
CA ASN A 29 1.64 -18.25 -2.38
C ASN A 29 2.09 -18.05 -3.84
N ASP A 30 3.01 -18.89 -4.31
CA ASP A 30 3.57 -18.78 -5.66
C ASP A 30 2.49 -18.82 -6.74
N GLU A 31 1.43 -19.59 -6.55
CA GLU A 31 0.30 -19.69 -7.47
C GLU A 31 -0.48 -18.38 -7.55
N GLN A 32 -0.87 -17.79 -6.41
CA GLN A 32 -1.57 -16.50 -6.35
C GLN A 32 -0.70 -15.37 -6.91
N THR A 33 0.60 -15.39 -6.66
CA THR A 33 1.55 -14.44 -7.25
C THR A 33 1.59 -14.61 -8.77
N ALA A 34 1.71 -15.83 -9.29
CA ALA A 34 1.68 -16.10 -10.72
C ALA A 34 0.36 -15.66 -11.38
N GLN A 35 -0.78 -15.92 -10.72
CA GLN A 35 -2.09 -15.46 -11.18
C GLN A 35 -2.18 -13.92 -11.22
N THR A 36 -1.68 -13.24 -10.17
CA THR A 36 -1.65 -11.77 -10.12
C THR A 36 -0.78 -11.20 -11.24
N LEU A 37 0.39 -11.78 -11.48
CA LEU A 37 1.31 -11.38 -12.55
C LEU A 37 0.67 -11.53 -13.94
N ALA A 38 0.08 -12.70 -14.22
CA ALA A 38 -0.61 -12.94 -15.49
C ALA A 38 -1.78 -11.97 -15.70
N LEU A 39 -2.51 -11.64 -14.63
CA LEU A 39 -3.61 -10.69 -14.69
C LEU A 39 -3.10 -9.27 -14.99
N LEU A 40 -2.01 -8.84 -14.35
CA LEU A 40 -1.38 -7.54 -14.62
C LEU A 40 -0.89 -7.41 -16.07
N GLU A 41 -0.26 -8.47 -16.61
CA GLU A 41 0.17 -8.51 -18.02
C GLU A 41 -0.99 -8.29 -19.00
N VAL A 42 -2.16 -8.87 -18.71
CA VAL A 42 -3.36 -8.74 -19.54
C VAL A 42 -4.04 -7.39 -19.34
N LEU A 43 -4.14 -6.93 -18.09
CA LEU A 43 -4.95 -5.77 -17.73
C LEU A 43 -4.24 -4.44 -18.00
N GLN A 44 -2.91 -4.37 -17.90
CA GLN A 44 -2.19 -3.10 -18.02
C GLN A 44 -2.38 -2.41 -19.38
N PRO A 45 -2.29 -3.09 -20.54
CA PRO A 45 -2.55 -2.42 -21.83
C PRO A 45 -3.98 -1.89 -21.93
N ALA A 46 -4.95 -2.66 -21.42
CA ALA A 46 -6.36 -2.27 -21.42
C ALA A 46 -6.64 -1.12 -20.43
N PHE A 47 -5.93 -1.07 -19.31
CA PHE A 47 -5.97 0.03 -18.34
C PHE A 47 -5.45 1.33 -18.95
N VAL A 48 -4.29 1.30 -19.59
CA VAL A 48 -3.71 2.47 -20.27
C VAL A 48 -4.61 2.97 -21.39
N GLU A 49 -5.18 2.06 -22.19
CA GLU A 49 -6.12 2.45 -23.25
C GLU A 49 -7.39 3.06 -22.66
N ARG A 50 -7.98 2.43 -21.62
CA ARG A 50 -9.22 2.89 -21.00
C ARG A 50 -9.10 4.29 -20.41
N TYR A 51 -7.98 4.60 -19.78
CA TYR A 51 -7.76 5.84 -19.05
C TYR A 51 -6.77 6.77 -19.73
N ARG A 52 -6.52 6.59 -21.03
CA ARG A 52 -5.53 7.33 -21.83
C ARG A 52 -5.60 8.85 -21.63
N ASP A 53 -6.81 9.41 -21.56
CA ASP A 53 -7.01 10.85 -21.46
C ASP A 53 -6.90 11.39 -20.02
N GLY A 54 -6.92 10.51 -19.02
CA GLY A 54 -6.86 10.88 -17.60
C GLY A 54 -5.53 10.55 -16.92
N LEU A 55 -4.79 9.55 -17.40
CA LEU A 55 -3.49 9.19 -16.86
C LEU A 55 -2.43 10.23 -17.20
N THR A 56 -1.53 10.51 -16.26
CA THR A 56 -0.35 11.31 -16.57
C THR A 56 0.65 10.50 -17.40
N ALA A 57 1.61 11.21 -18.01
CA ALA A 57 2.71 10.57 -18.73
C ALA A 57 3.52 9.67 -17.78
N GLU A 58 3.76 10.12 -16.55
CA GLU A 58 4.45 9.34 -15.53
C GLU A 58 3.69 8.06 -15.19
N ALA A 59 2.37 8.14 -14.94
CA ALA A 59 1.56 6.96 -14.64
C ALA A 59 1.58 5.92 -15.78
N THR A 60 1.51 6.41 -17.02
CA THR A 60 1.58 5.55 -18.21
C THR A 60 2.95 4.86 -18.28
N GLU A 61 4.05 5.60 -18.19
CA GLU A 61 5.42 5.07 -18.28
C GLU A 61 5.72 4.04 -17.19
N ILE A 62 5.42 4.36 -15.93
CA ILE A 62 5.72 3.45 -14.82
C ILE A 62 4.87 2.18 -14.87
N SER A 63 3.66 2.25 -15.42
CA SER A 63 2.78 1.06 -15.54
C SER A 63 3.39 0.01 -16.45
N GLU A 64 3.95 0.43 -17.58
CA GLU A 64 4.63 -0.46 -18.50
C GLU A 64 5.93 -1.01 -17.89
N ARG A 65 6.68 -0.16 -17.18
CA ARG A 65 7.92 -0.57 -16.50
C ARG A 65 7.64 -1.59 -15.40
N PHE A 66 6.56 -1.39 -14.65
CA PHE A 66 6.13 -2.29 -13.58
C PHE A 66 5.82 -3.67 -14.14
N VAL A 67 4.91 -3.80 -15.10
CA VAL A 67 4.48 -5.11 -15.62
C VAL A 67 5.63 -5.92 -16.21
N ARG A 68 6.59 -5.27 -16.89
CA ARG A 68 7.79 -5.96 -17.42
C ARG A 68 8.66 -6.61 -16.34
N ASN A 69 8.59 -6.12 -15.10
CA ASN A 69 9.50 -6.49 -14.02
C ASN A 69 8.77 -6.86 -12.72
N ALA A 70 7.45 -7.03 -12.77
CA ALA A 70 6.61 -7.18 -11.59
C ALA A 70 7.00 -8.41 -10.76
N SER A 71 7.51 -9.46 -11.41
CA SER A 71 7.99 -10.68 -10.75
C SER A 71 9.11 -10.39 -9.74
N ASN A 72 9.99 -9.41 -10.00
CA ASN A 72 11.03 -9.02 -9.05
C ASN A 72 10.44 -8.35 -7.80
N TRP A 73 9.43 -7.49 -7.97
CA TRP A 73 8.76 -6.84 -6.85
C TRP A 73 7.99 -7.84 -5.98
N PHE A 74 7.32 -8.82 -6.61
CA PHE A 74 6.59 -9.88 -5.90
C PHE A 74 7.47 -11.01 -5.37
N SER A 75 8.76 -11.05 -5.70
CA SER A 75 9.65 -12.17 -5.37
C SER A 75 9.83 -12.43 -3.87
N LYS A 76 9.65 -11.40 -3.04
CA LYS A 76 9.84 -11.51 -1.60
C LYS A 76 9.02 -10.47 -0.83
N ILE A 77 8.37 -10.92 0.24
CA ILE A 77 7.83 -10.06 1.28
C ILE A 77 8.98 -9.70 2.25
N PRO A 78 9.24 -8.41 2.55
CA PRO A 78 10.21 -8.01 3.55
C PRO A 78 9.81 -8.51 4.95
N GLU A 79 10.79 -9.04 5.67
CA GLU A 79 10.65 -9.52 7.05
C GLU A 79 11.28 -8.53 8.05
N PRO A 80 10.83 -8.48 9.31
CA PRO A 80 9.68 -9.21 9.84
C PRO A 80 8.35 -8.68 9.29
N SER A 81 7.45 -9.59 8.96
CA SER A 81 6.08 -9.27 8.57
C SER A 81 5.16 -9.11 9.79
N THR A 82 3.97 -8.57 9.55
CA THR A 82 2.89 -8.34 10.50
C THR A 82 1.54 -8.47 9.77
N LEU A 83 0.45 -8.41 10.52
CA LEU A 83 -0.89 -8.34 9.96
C LEU A 83 -1.14 -6.92 9.41
N VAL A 84 -1.41 -6.80 8.12
CA VAL A 84 -1.75 -5.53 7.46
C VAL A 84 -3.20 -5.55 6.96
N HIS A 85 -3.83 -4.38 6.91
CA HIS A 85 -5.17 -4.20 6.37
C HIS A 85 -5.21 -4.44 4.86
N GLY A 86 -4.16 -4.04 4.11
CA GLY A 86 -4.08 -4.25 2.66
C GLY A 86 -4.77 -3.17 1.80
N ASP A 87 -5.71 -2.43 2.39
CA ASP A 87 -6.43 -1.29 1.77
C ASP A 87 -6.62 -0.17 2.80
N PHE A 88 -5.55 0.20 3.50
CA PHE A 88 -5.59 1.19 4.59
C PHE A 88 -5.70 2.62 4.02
N ARG A 89 -6.91 3.03 3.64
CA ARG A 89 -7.25 4.33 3.04
C ARG A 89 -8.30 5.08 3.86
N LEU A 90 -8.39 6.40 3.67
CA LEU A 90 -9.32 7.26 4.41
C LEU A 90 -10.78 6.80 4.37
N ASP A 91 -11.26 6.25 3.25
CA ASP A 91 -12.63 5.74 3.12
C ASP A 91 -12.95 4.57 4.06
N ASN A 92 -11.93 3.83 4.49
CA ASN A 92 -12.03 2.69 5.39
C ASN A 92 -11.82 3.08 6.87
N LEU A 93 -11.75 4.38 7.17
CA LEU A 93 -11.55 4.91 8.51
C LEU A 93 -12.77 5.70 8.99
N MET A 94 -13.36 5.27 10.09
CA MET A 94 -14.42 6.00 10.79
C MET A 94 -13.83 6.77 11.96
N PHE A 95 -13.98 8.09 11.96
CA PHE A 95 -13.46 8.97 13.02
C PHE A 95 -14.56 9.32 14.01
N ALA A 96 -14.25 9.24 15.30
CA ALA A 96 -15.13 9.80 16.33
C ALA A 96 -15.21 11.33 16.16
N PRO A 97 -16.38 11.95 16.43
CA PRO A 97 -16.50 13.40 16.41
C PRO A 97 -15.48 14.07 17.34
N THR A 98 -14.89 15.16 16.87
CA THR A 98 -13.91 15.93 17.66
C THR A 98 -14.53 16.38 18.99
N GLY A 99 -13.85 16.07 20.10
CA GLY A 99 -14.33 16.41 21.45
C GLY A 99 -15.37 15.45 22.04
N SER A 100 -15.70 14.34 21.36
CA SER A 100 -16.53 13.29 21.93
C SER A 100 -15.72 12.33 22.82
N GLU A 101 -16.39 11.71 23.79
CA GLU A 101 -15.83 10.65 24.64
C GLU A 101 -15.95 9.24 24.01
N VAL A 102 -16.32 9.16 22.73
CA VAL A 102 -16.49 7.88 22.03
C VAL A 102 -15.12 7.22 21.84
N LEU A 103 -14.99 5.98 22.32
CA LEU A 103 -13.80 5.15 22.17
C LEU A 103 -14.12 3.87 21.36
N PRO A 104 -13.23 3.45 20.45
CA PRO A 104 -11.97 4.10 20.08
C PRO A 104 -12.18 5.38 19.23
N PRO A 105 -11.22 6.32 19.19
CA PRO A 105 -11.35 7.58 18.43
C PRO A 105 -11.31 7.37 16.91
N LEU A 106 -10.92 6.18 16.48
CA LEU A 106 -10.88 5.74 15.10
C LEU A 106 -11.22 4.26 15.05
N VAL A 107 -12.07 3.87 14.09
CA VAL A 107 -12.38 2.48 13.76
C VAL A 107 -11.98 2.21 12.32
N VAL A 108 -11.25 1.13 12.10
CA VAL A 108 -10.90 0.64 10.75
C VAL A 108 -11.96 -0.39 10.34
N VAL A 109 -12.51 -0.23 9.16
CA VAL A 109 -13.53 -1.12 8.58
C VAL A 109 -13.03 -1.72 7.27
N ASP A 110 -13.75 -2.72 6.74
CA ASP A 110 -13.44 -3.38 5.47
C ASP A 110 -12.14 -4.21 5.45
N TRP A 111 -12.11 -5.24 6.30
CA TRP A 111 -10.98 -6.16 6.47
C TRP A 111 -10.86 -7.25 5.38
N GLN A 112 -11.50 -7.08 4.22
CA GLN A 112 -11.50 -8.12 3.18
C GLN A 112 -10.13 -8.32 2.50
N THR A 113 -9.25 -7.32 2.58
CA THR A 113 -7.90 -7.32 1.99
C THR A 113 -6.79 -7.66 2.98
N VAL A 114 -7.15 -8.12 4.18
CA VAL A 114 -6.19 -8.46 5.24
C VAL A 114 -5.16 -9.47 4.75
N ALA A 115 -3.88 -9.23 5.07
CA ALA A 115 -2.79 -10.08 4.62
C ALA A 115 -1.58 -10.01 5.56
N HIS A 116 -0.68 -10.98 5.39
CA HIS A 116 0.67 -10.91 5.92
C HIS A 116 1.57 -10.06 5.03
N SER A 117 2.12 -8.98 5.60
CA SER A 117 3.07 -8.13 4.89
C SER A 117 3.93 -7.33 5.86
N HIS A 118 4.87 -6.55 5.34
CA HIS A 118 5.56 -5.58 6.18
C HIS A 118 4.60 -4.42 6.50
N GLY A 119 4.61 -3.90 7.74
CA GLY A 119 3.68 -2.82 8.15
C GLY A 119 3.78 -1.54 7.31
N ALA A 120 4.89 -1.35 6.59
CA ALA A 120 5.06 -0.27 5.61
C ALA A 120 4.06 -0.32 4.44
N HIS A 121 3.45 -1.47 4.17
CA HIS A 121 2.42 -1.64 3.15
C HIS A 121 1.27 -0.65 3.35
N ASP A 122 0.63 -0.70 4.51
CA ASP A 122 -0.50 0.17 4.84
C ASP A 122 -0.09 1.64 4.97
N VAL A 123 1.12 1.91 5.48
CA VAL A 123 1.64 3.28 5.60
C VAL A 123 1.82 3.90 4.22
N SER A 124 2.45 3.19 3.29
CA SER A 124 2.70 3.67 1.94
C SER A 124 1.41 3.86 1.16
N TYR A 125 0.48 2.90 1.30
CA TYR A 125 -0.84 2.95 0.69
C TYR A 125 -1.66 4.15 1.20
N PHE A 126 -1.69 4.38 2.51
CA PHE A 126 -2.39 5.51 3.12
C PHE A 126 -1.82 6.85 2.66
N VAL A 127 -0.50 7.03 2.76
CA VAL A 127 0.14 8.31 2.43
C VAL A 127 0.02 8.62 0.93
N GLY A 128 0.10 7.61 0.07
CA GLY A 128 -0.07 7.76 -1.38
C GLY A 128 -1.51 8.09 -1.81
N SER A 129 -2.51 7.57 -1.10
CA SER A 129 -3.92 7.76 -1.48
C SER A 129 -4.58 8.98 -0.82
N ALA A 130 -4.17 9.34 0.40
CA ALA A 130 -4.85 10.33 1.24
C ALA A 130 -4.57 11.80 0.86
N PHE A 131 -3.51 12.08 0.10
CA PHE A 131 -3.05 13.45 -0.14
C PHE A 131 -2.82 13.73 -1.63
N GLU A 132 -3.02 14.99 -2.03
CA GLU A 132 -2.48 15.46 -3.31
C GLU A 132 -0.94 15.45 -3.28
N PRO A 133 -0.26 15.23 -4.41
CA PRO A 133 1.19 15.05 -4.47
C PRO A 133 2.00 16.12 -3.74
N ASP A 134 1.66 17.40 -3.90
CA ASP A 134 2.39 18.50 -3.24
C ASP A 134 2.25 18.49 -1.72
N ILE A 135 1.06 18.13 -1.22
CA ILE A 135 0.81 18.00 0.22
C ILE A 135 1.52 16.76 0.77
N ARG A 136 1.52 15.66 0.02
CA ARG A 136 2.27 14.45 0.38
C ARG A 136 3.76 14.76 0.56
N ARG A 137 4.41 15.39 -0.42
CA ARG A 137 5.84 15.74 -0.38
C ARG A 137 6.23 16.54 0.86
N GLN A 138 5.37 17.47 1.27
CA GLN A 138 5.62 18.32 2.44
C GLN A 138 5.48 17.58 3.78
N ASN A 139 4.81 16.43 3.81
CA ASN A 139 4.39 15.77 5.05
C ASN A 139 4.84 14.32 5.19
N GLU A 140 5.22 13.64 4.11
CA GLU A 140 5.37 12.18 4.10
C GLU A 140 6.40 11.68 5.08
N GLU A 141 7.61 12.25 5.10
CA GLU A 141 8.67 11.82 6.01
C GLU A 141 8.24 11.99 7.47
N ARG A 142 7.60 13.12 7.81
CA ARG A 142 7.05 13.38 9.15
C ARG A 142 5.94 12.39 9.54
N LEU A 143 5.08 12.02 8.59
CA LEU A 143 4.00 11.06 8.82
C LEU A 143 4.55 9.65 9.04
N VAL A 144 5.53 9.22 8.24
CA VAL A 144 6.19 7.92 8.37
C VAL A 144 7.04 7.87 9.64
N LEU A 145 7.73 8.96 10.00
CA LEU A 145 8.46 9.07 11.26
C LEU A 145 7.52 8.92 12.45
N ARG A 146 6.36 9.56 12.42
CA ARG A 146 5.38 9.39 13.51
C ARG A 146 4.84 7.97 13.58
N TYR A 147 4.65 7.29 12.44
CA TYR A 147 4.34 5.86 12.45
C TYR A 147 5.46 5.05 13.11
N PHE A 148 6.73 5.31 12.76
CA PHE A 148 7.90 4.62 13.31
C PHE A 148 8.02 4.79 14.82
N GLU A 149 7.92 6.03 15.30
CA GLU A 149 7.91 6.35 16.73
C GLU A 149 6.76 5.59 17.42
N GLU A 150 5.55 5.65 16.85
CA GLU A 150 4.40 4.95 17.41
C GLU A 150 4.49 3.43 17.29
N LEU A 151 5.30 2.88 16.40
CA LEU A 151 5.56 1.43 16.27
C LEU A 151 6.58 0.96 17.31
N THR A 152 7.50 1.83 17.73
CA THR A 152 8.65 1.48 18.59
C THR A 152 8.56 1.99 20.03
N LYS A 153 7.47 2.69 20.40
CA LYS A 153 7.34 3.35 21.72
C LYS A 153 7.18 2.46 22.97
N GLU A 154 6.68 1.23 22.85
CA GLU A 154 6.49 0.32 24.00
C GLU A 154 6.95 -1.09 23.68
N ASP A 155 7.24 -1.85 24.74
CA ASP A 155 7.68 -3.24 24.67
C ASP A 155 6.56 -4.22 24.25
N PRO A 156 6.89 -5.32 23.54
CA PRO A 156 8.21 -5.57 22.96
C PRO A 156 8.46 -4.63 21.77
N ILE A 157 9.63 -4.00 21.74
CA ILE A 157 10.00 -3.09 20.64
C ILE A 157 10.24 -3.93 19.38
N PRO A 158 9.52 -3.67 18.28
CA PRO A 158 9.78 -4.29 16.99
C PRO A 158 11.24 -4.12 16.57
N SER A 159 11.89 -5.22 16.15
CA SER A 159 13.25 -5.18 15.60
C SER A 159 13.23 -4.61 14.17
N VAL A 160 13.17 -3.28 14.06
CA VAL A 160 13.18 -2.55 12.79
C VAL A 160 13.86 -1.19 12.97
N SER A 161 14.79 -0.86 12.09
CA SER A 161 15.42 0.46 12.03
C SER A 161 14.60 1.45 11.20
N TRP A 162 14.88 2.74 11.37
CA TRP A 162 14.28 3.79 10.54
C TRP A 162 14.58 3.57 9.04
N ASP A 163 15.84 3.26 8.72
CA ASP A 163 16.27 3.07 7.33
C ASP A 163 15.58 1.86 6.68
N GLU A 164 15.42 0.75 7.41
CA GLU A 164 14.68 -0.43 6.94
C GLU A 164 13.20 -0.10 6.72
N LEU A 165 12.57 0.62 7.64
CA LEU A 165 11.18 1.03 7.48
C LEU A 165 11.02 1.96 6.27
N TRP A 166 11.91 2.94 6.11
CA TRP A 166 11.86 3.89 5.01
C TRP A 166 12.09 3.20 3.67
N LEU A 167 13.05 2.28 3.58
CA LEU A 167 13.27 1.44 2.40
C LEU A 167 12.01 0.68 2.01
N ASN A 168 11.34 0.05 2.98
CA ASN A 168 10.10 -0.69 2.73
C ASN A 168 8.91 0.23 2.42
N TYR A 169 8.83 1.41 3.02
CA TYR A 169 7.82 2.43 2.67
C TYR A 169 7.95 2.84 1.19
N ARG A 170 9.17 3.08 0.71
CA ARG A 170 9.46 3.36 -0.70
C ARG A 170 9.06 2.18 -1.58
N ARG A 171 9.46 0.95 -1.21
CA ARG A 171 9.09 -0.28 -1.94
C ARG A 171 7.58 -0.43 -2.11
N TYR A 172 6.81 -0.17 -1.06
CA TYR A 172 5.35 -0.36 -1.07
C TYR A 172 4.55 0.79 -1.69
N SER A 173 5.21 1.84 -2.19
CA SER A 173 4.52 2.90 -2.96
C SER A 173 3.83 2.36 -4.23
N TRP A 174 4.32 1.22 -4.74
CA TRP A 174 3.70 0.49 -5.84
C TRP A 174 2.34 -0.14 -5.51
N SER A 175 2.05 -0.46 -4.24
CA SER A 175 0.84 -1.22 -3.88
C SER A 175 -0.45 -0.54 -4.34
N GLY A 176 -0.57 0.76 -4.12
CA GLY A 176 -1.75 1.51 -4.55
C GLY A 176 -1.85 1.66 -6.07
N PHE A 177 -0.71 1.71 -6.76
CA PHE A 177 -0.69 1.74 -8.22
C PHE A 177 -1.14 0.40 -8.82
N ILE A 178 -0.67 -0.72 -8.27
CA ILE A 178 -1.11 -2.07 -8.64
C ILE A 178 -2.62 -2.22 -8.41
N MET A 179 -3.11 -1.74 -7.26
CA MET A 179 -4.53 -1.80 -6.93
C MET A 179 -5.38 -0.97 -7.91
N ALA A 180 -4.90 0.20 -8.34
CA ALA A 180 -5.57 1.01 -9.35
C ALA A 180 -5.72 0.25 -10.68
N ILE A 181 -4.69 -0.48 -11.14
CA ILE A 181 -4.78 -1.30 -12.36
C ILE A 181 -5.79 -2.44 -12.19
N LEU A 182 -5.66 -3.22 -11.10
CA LEU A 182 -6.47 -4.42 -10.90
C LEU A 182 -7.95 -4.08 -10.67
N ALA A 183 -8.25 -3.18 -9.73
CA ALA A 183 -9.61 -2.87 -9.32
C ALA A 183 -10.40 -2.16 -10.43
N SER A 184 -9.77 -1.23 -11.16
CA SER A 184 -10.42 -0.45 -12.22
C SER A 184 -10.83 -1.26 -13.44
N MET A 185 -10.30 -2.47 -13.57
CA MET A 185 -10.57 -3.37 -14.69
C MET A 185 -11.54 -4.50 -14.33
N ILE A 186 -11.69 -4.81 -13.03
CA ILE A 186 -12.58 -5.87 -12.53
C ILE A 186 -13.93 -5.29 -12.09
N VAL A 187 -13.94 -4.10 -11.48
CA VAL A 187 -15.17 -3.49 -10.96
C VAL A 187 -16.00 -2.88 -12.09
N GLY A 188 -17.32 -2.90 -11.93
CA GLY A 188 -18.25 -2.28 -12.88
C GLY A 188 -17.99 -0.78 -13.06
N ARG A 189 -18.07 -0.31 -14.30
CA ARG A 189 -17.77 1.09 -14.64
C ARG A 189 -18.85 2.05 -14.15
N THR A 190 -18.39 3.16 -13.60
CA THR A 190 -19.19 4.35 -13.29
C THR A 190 -18.30 5.58 -13.47
N ASP A 191 -18.85 6.72 -13.87
CA ASP A 191 -18.04 7.94 -14.10
C ASP A 191 -17.23 8.33 -12.86
N ARG A 192 -17.87 8.28 -11.69
CA ARG A 192 -17.21 8.52 -10.39
C ARG A 192 -16.13 7.49 -10.07
N GLY A 193 -16.35 6.23 -10.39
CA GLY A 193 -15.38 5.16 -10.17
C GLY A 193 -14.15 5.33 -11.07
N ASP A 194 -14.37 5.64 -12.34
CA ASP A 194 -13.33 5.91 -13.33
C ASP A 194 -12.47 7.11 -12.88
N GLU A 195 -13.09 8.22 -12.46
CA GLU A 195 -12.38 9.39 -11.89
C GLU A 195 -11.53 9.02 -10.65
N MET A 196 -12.09 8.24 -9.73
CA MET A 196 -11.39 7.79 -8.52
C MET A 196 -10.16 6.94 -8.86
N PHE A 197 -10.27 6.00 -9.80
CA PHE A 197 -9.15 5.14 -10.19
C PHE A 197 -8.05 5.90 -10.93
N VAL A 198 -8.42 6.87 -11.79
CA VAL A 198 -7.45 7.77 -12.43
C VAL A 198 -6.69 8.59 -11.39
N ALA A 199 -7.41 9.17 -10.43
CA ALA A 199 -6.77 9.93 -9.34
C ALA A 199 -5.84 9.04 -8.49
N MET A 200 -6.28 7.83 -8.15
CA MET A 200 -5.48 6.85 -7.40
C MET A 200 -4.20 6.48 -8.17
N ALA A 201 -4.32 6.14 -9.46
CA ALA A 201 -3.18 5.80 -10.30
C ALA A 201 -2.18 6.95 -10.41
N ASN A 202 -2.64 8.17 -10.70
CA ASN A 202 -1.78 9.33 -10.85
C ASN A 202 -1.07 9.72 -9.54
N ARG A 203 -1.76 9.66 -8.40
CA ARG A 203 -1.15 9.97 -7.09
C ARG A 203 -0.09 8.95 -6.69
N HIS A 204 -0.38 7.65 -6.83
CA HIS A 204 0.61 6.62 -6.55
C HIS A 204 1.76 6.62 -7.56
N ALA A 205 1.52 6.99 -8.82
CA ALA A 205 2.59 7.17 -9.78
C ALA A 205 3.56 8.28 -9.37
N SER A 206 3.03 9.43 -8.95
CA SER A 206 3.85 10.50 -8.39
C SER A 206 4.62 10.04 -7.15
N GLN A 207 4.01 9.23 -6.29
CA GLN A 207 4.69 8.69 -5.11
C GLN A 207 5.86 7.76 -5.49
N VAL A 208 5.66 6.85 -6.43
CA VAL A 208 6.70 5.95 -6.94
C VAL A 208 7.88 6.74 -7.51
N VAL A 209 7.60 7.75 -8.34
CA VAL A 209 8.63 8.57 -8.98
C VAL A 209 9.40 9.39 -7.96
N ASP A 210 8.71 10.11 -7.08
CA ASP A 210 9.36 10.97 -6.08
C ASP A 210 10.21 10.17 -5.07
N LEU A 211 9.83 8.92 -4.80
CA LEU A 211 10.57 8.02 -3.92
C LEU A 211 11.62 7.18 -4.66
N GLU A 212 11.82 7.40 -5.96
CA GLU A 212 12.74 6.64 -6.82
C GLU A 212 12.51 5.12 -6.72
N ALA A 213 11.25 4.70 -6.49
CA ALA A 213 10.91 3.33 -6.15
C ALA A 213 10.98 2.36 -7.35
N THR A 214 11.37 2.84 -8.53
CA THR A 214 11.61 1.96 -9.68
C THR A 214 12.82 1.06 -9.50
N GLU A 215 13.75 1.37 -8.59
CA GLU A 215 14.89 0.51 -8.26
C GLU A 215 14.45 -0.87 -7.74
N PHE A 216 13.28 -0.96 -7.09
CA PHE A 216 12.75 -2.22 -6.57
C PHE A 216 12.22 -3.19 -7.65
N LEU A 217 12.25 -2.75 -8.92
CA LEU A 217 11.94 -3.59 -10.07
C LEU A 217 13.18 -4.24 -10.67
N GLU A 218 14.38 -3.80 -10.28
CA GLU A 218 15.63 -4.32 -10.82
C GLU A 218 15.97 -5.66 -10.15
N ARG A 219 16.69 -6.54 -10.87
CA ARG A 219 17.12 -7.81 -10.27
C ARG A 219 18.14 -7.50 -9.17
N PRO A 220 18.04 -8.11 -7.98
CA PRO A 220 19.16 -8.10 -7.05
C PRO A 220 20.37 -8.74 -7.75
N GLU A 221 21.52 -8.06 -7.71
CA GLU A 221 22.80 -8.61 -8.17
C GLU A 221 23.19 -9.89 -7.43
#